data_AF-A0A4R1KY07-F1
#
_entry.id   AF-A0A4R1KY07-F1
#
_cell.length_a   1.000
_cell.length_b   1.000
_cell.length_c   1.000
_cell.angle_alpha   90.00
_cell.angle_beta   90.00
_cell.angle_gamma   90.00
#
_symmetry.space_group_name_H-M   'P 1'
#
loop_
_entity.id
_entity.type
_entity.pdbx_description
1 polymer ?
#
loop_
_entity_poly.entity_id
_entity_poly.type
_entity_poly.pdbx_seq_one_letter_code
_entity_poly.pdbx_strand_id
1 'polypeptide(L)'
;MKNMKNHTALLNQLNQYIIELEQHYAHLKQKTLYNKFDPMLFSENFQTVDFYLNEMQQCLQQLQRLGEQDRVQFVFFSEKLVSQYTALQDAIRLLQKPKSAVENKPILNKRDQLRQQIELLPPREKLVKYYEALQALNDKLYTQENQLNLASSDMQKKAIEQQINITKQRRERCLNAIELLEEYLVFKDSLEDD
;
A
#
# COMPACT_ATOMS: atom_id res chain seq x y z
N MET A 1 -37.74 14.56 33.65
CA MET A 1 -36.94 13.69 34.56
C MET A 1 -36.92 12.19 34.20
N LYS A 2 -38.02 11.57 33.72
CA LYS A 2 -38.02 10.13 33.35
C LYS A 2 -37.11 9.81 32.14
N ASN A 3 -37.06 10.70 31.14
CA ASN A 3 -36.25 10.50 29.93
C ASN A 3 -34.74 10.63 30.16
N MET A 4 -34.32 11.52 31.08
CA MET A 4 -32.92 11.74 31.42
C MET A 4 -32.28 10.52 32.10
N LYS A 5 -33.04 9.84 32.99
CA LYS A 5 -32.60 8.60 33.64
C LYS A 5 -32.40 7.45 32.64
N ASN A 6 -33.28 7.36 31.62
CA ASN A 6 -33.16 6.35 30.57
C ASN A 6 -31.96 6.63 29.64
N HIS A 7 -31.71 7.91 29.35
CA HIS A 7 -30.59 8.33 28.51
C HIS A 7 -29.22 8.04 29.14
N THR A 8 -29.03 8.45 30.39
CA THR A 8 -27.81 8.16 31.14
C THR A 8 -27.62 6.65 31.34
N ALA A 9 -28.71 5.91 31.60
CA ALA A 9 -28.65 4.45 31.68
C ALA A 9 -28.18 3.80 30.37
N LEU A 10 -28.67 4.28 29.21
CA LEU A 10 -28.27 3.77 27.90
C LEU A 10 -26.80 4.06 27.58
N LEU A 11 -26.32 5.27 27.86
CA LEU A 11 -24.91 5.63 27.67
C LEU A 11 -23.99 4.81 28.60
N ASN A 12 -24.45 4.53 29.82
CA ASN A 12 -23.73 3.64 30.74
C ASN A 12 -23.68 2.20 30.22
N GLN A 13 -24.79 1.69 29.65
CA GLN A 13 -24.81 0.38 29.00
C GLN A 13 -23.84 0.32 27.81
N LEU A 14 -23.84 1.34 26.94
CA LEU A 14 -22.88 1.44 25.83
C LEU A 14 -21.44 1.45 26.33
N ASN A 15 -21.16 2.12 27.45
CA ASN A 15 -19.83 2.12 28.03
C ASN A 15 -19.41 0.73 28.52
N GLN A 16 -20.32 -0.01 29.16
CA GLN A 16 -20.07 -1.40 29.55
C GLN A 16 -19.81 -2.28 28.33
N TYR A 17 -20.57 -2.12 27.24
CA TYR A 17 -20.32 -2.86 26.00
C TYR A 17 -18.94 -2.58 25.40
N ILE A 18 -18.45 -1.33 25.41
CA ILE A 18 -17.09 -1.02 24.93
C ILE A 18 -16.04 -1.68 25.84
N ILE A 19 -16.22 -1.65 27.15
CA ILE A 19 -15.32 -2.32 28.11
C ILE A 19 -15.30 -3.84 27.86
N GLU A 20 -16.46 -4.45 27.66
CA GLU A 20 -16.56 -5.88 27.32
C GLU A 20 -15.88 -6.20 25.97
N LEU A 21 -16.01 -5.31 24.98
CA LEU A 21 -15.31 -5.43 23.69
C LEU A 21 -13.79 -5.35 23.85
N GLU A 22 -13.29 -4.43 24.67
CA GLU A 22 -11.86 -4.34 24.97
C GLU A 22 -11.31 -5.61 25.63
N GLN A 23 -12.10 -6.21 26.53
CA GLN A 23 -11.76 -7.49 27.15
C GLN A 23 -11.80 -8.63 26.15
N HIS A 24 -12.83 -8.68 25.30
CA HIS A 24 -12.98 -9.70 24.26
C HIS A 24 -11.79 -9.70 23.29
N TYR A 25 -11.33 -8.50 22.89
CA TYR A 25 -10.18 -8.33 22.01
C TYR A 25 -8.85 -8.16 22.73
N ALA A 26 -8.75 -8.45 24.03
CA ALA A 26 -7.51 -8.30 24.81
C ALA A 26 -6.31 -9.01 24.18
N HIS A 27 -6.54 -10.20 23.61
CA HIS A 27 -5.51 -11.01 22.92
C HIS A 27 -5.03 -10.41 21.59
N LEU A 28 -5.75 -9.43 21.03
CA LEU A 28 -5.43 -8.76 19.76
C LEU A 28 -5.04 -7.30 19.92
N LYS A 29 -5.08 -6.72 21.14
CA LYS A 29 -4.82 -5.30 21.39
C LYS A 29 -3.58 -4.75 20.69
N GLN A 30 -2.48 -5.51 20.70
CA GLN A 30 -1.19 -5.11 20.09
C GLN A 30 -1.07 -5.42 18.59
N LYS A 31 -2.08 -6.04 17.97
CA LYS A 31 -2.06 -6.32 16.52
C LYS A 31 -2.40 -5.06 15.75
N THR A 32 -1.61 -4.77 14.72
CA THR A 32 -1.86 -3.67 13.79
C THR A 32 -2.95 -4.06 12.79
N LEU A 33 -3.92 -3.18 12.56
CA LEU A 33 -4.90 -3.30 11.50
C LEU A 33 -4.39 -2.55 10.26
N TYR A 34 -4.14 -3.26 9.17
CA TYR A 34 -3.65 -2.65 7.92
C TYR A 34 -4.77 -2.12 7.00
N ASN A 35 -5.99 -2.04 7.53
CA ASN A 35 -7.14 -1.51 6.81
C ASN A 35 -7.05 0.02 6.74
N LYS A 36 -7.39 0.60 5.59
CA LYS A 36 -7.62 2.04 5.47
C LYS A 36 -9.05 2.32 5.91
N PHE A 37 -9.20 3.04 7.00
CA PHE A 37 -10.48 3.54 7.49
C PHE A 37 -10.78 4.93 6.93
N ASP A 38 -12.06 5.28 6.95
CA ASP A 38 -12.52 6.63 6.65
C ASP A 38 -11.94 7.61 7.69
N PRO A 39 -11.28 8.71 7.27
CA PRO A 39 -10.76 9.74 8.18
C PRO A 39 -11.81 10.39 9.10
N MET A 40 -13.10 10.33 8.76
CA MET A 40 -14.18 10.81 9.64
C MET A 40 -14.45 9.84 10.80
N LEU A 41 -14.11 8.56 10.65
CA LEU A 41 -14.34 7.50 11.64
C LEU A 41 -13.17 7.37 12.61
N PHE A 42 -11.94 7.30 12.12
CA PHE A 42 -10.74 7.17 12.94
C PHE A 42 -9.69 8.21 12.54
N SER A 43 -8.92 8.72 13.50
CA SER A 43 -7.96 9.79 13.22
C SER A 43 -6.73 9.30 12.44
N GLU A 44 -6.37 8.03 12.60
CA GLU A 44 -5.17 7.45 11.98
C GLU A 44 -5.43 6.06 11.37
N ASN A 45 -4.67 5.76 10.34
CA ASN A 45 -4.66 4.44 9.69
C ASN A 45 -3.45 3.63 10.15
N PHE A 46 -3.53 2.31 10.02
CA PHE A 46 -2.41 1.40 10.31
C PHE A 46 -1.98 1.38 11.77
N GLN A 47 -2.93 1.60 12.68
CA GLN A 47 -2.69 1.56 14.11
C GLN A 47 -3.08 0.21 14.73
N THR A 48 -2.81 0.06 16.02
CA THR A 48 -3.15 -1.15 16.78
C THR A 48 -4.65 -1.26 17.05
N VAL A 49 -5.15 -2.47 17.30
CA VAL A 49 -6.55 -2.67 17.75
C VAL A 49 -6.84 -1.84 19.00
N ASP A 50 -5.88 -1.73 19.92
CA ASP A 50 -6.03 -0.92 21.14
C ASP A 50 -6.24 0.57 20.83
N PHE A 51 -5.52 1.13 19.85
CA PHE A 51 -5.73 2.51 19.41
C PHE A 51 -7.18 2.75 18.98
N TYR A 52 -7.72 1.88 18.13
CA TYR A 52 -9.09 2.03 17.61
C TYR A 52 -10.17 1.83 18.68
N LEU A 53 -9.95 0.93 19.64
CA LEU A 53 -10.83 0.77 20.81
C LEU A 53 -10.83 2.03 21.68
N ASN A 54 -9.64 2.62 21.92
CA ASN A 54 -9.51 3.87 22.66
C ASN A 54 -10.23 5.04 21.95
N GLU A 55 -10.17 5.12 20.62
CA GLU A 55 -10.91 6.15 19.87
C GLU A 55 -12.43 5.98 19.97
N MET A 56 -12.93 4.75 20.00
CA MET A 56 -14.35 4.47 20.26
C MET A 56 -14.76 4.90 21.68
N GLN A 57 -13.91 4.63 22.67
CA GLN A 57 -14.14 5.06 24.04
C GLN A 57 -14.17 6.59 24.14
N GLN A 58 -13.25 7.29 23.46
CA GLN A 58 -13.24 8.75 23.37
C GLN A 58 -14.51 9.28 22.69
N CYS A 59 -14.97 8.65 21.61
CA CYS A 59 -16.23 9.01 20.94
C CYS A 59 -17.44 8.89 21.89
N LEU A 60 -17.49 7.83 22.71
CA LEU A 60 -18.53 7.68 23.72
C LEU A 60 -18.42 8.71 24.85
N GLN A 61 -17.20 9.05 25.28
CA GLN A 61 -17.00 10.12 26.27
C GLN A 61 -17.50 11.47 25.75
N GLN A 62 -17.38 11.75 24.45
CA GLN A 62 -17.99 12.94 23.85
C GLN A 62 -19.51 12.90 23.96
N LEU A 63 -20.15 11.77 23.61
CA LEU A 63 -21.60 11.59 23.77
C LEU A 63 -22.08 11.81 25.21
N GLN A 64 -21.31 11.35 26.20
CA GLN A 64 -21.63 11.54 27.63
C GLN A 64 -21.54 13.00 28.10
N ARG A 65 -20.79 13.85 27.39
CA ARG A 65 -20.61 15.27 27.73
C ARG A 65 -21.63 16.18 27.05
N LEU A 66 -22.36 15.69 26.03
CA LEU A 66 -23.35 16.48 25.30
C LEU A 66 -24.58 16.77 26.17
N GLY A 67 -25.11 17.99 26.03
CA GLY A 67 -26.34 18.41 26.68
C GLY A 67 -27.57 18.08 25.84
N GLU A 68 -28.76 18.24 26.42
CA GLU A 68 -30.04 17.94 25.74
C GLU A 68 -30.31 18.81 24.50
N GLN A 69 -29.58 19.93 24.34
CA GLN A 69 -29.71 20.84 23.19
C GLN A 69 -28.81 20.47 22.02
N ASP A 70 -27.82 19.60 22.20
CA ASP A 70 -26.82 19.24 21.18
C ASP A 70 -27.31 18.08 20.29
N ARG A 71 -28.56 18.13 19.83
CA ARG A 71 -29.20 17.01 19.11
C ARG A 71 -28.44 16.60 17.85
N VAL A 72 -27.88 17.57 17.11
CA VAL A 72 -27.15 17.30 15.86
C VAL A 72 -25.85 16.58 16.15
N GLN A 73 -25.11 17.03 17.15
CA GLN A 73 -23.86 16.41 17.61
C GLN A 73 -24.15 15.01 18.17
N PHE A 74 -25.27 14.85 18.89
CA PHE A 74 -25.68 13.57 19.42
C PHE A 74 -25.92 12.54 18.32
N VAL A 75 -26.68 12.92 17.27
CA VAL A 75 -26.89 12.07 16.10
C VAL A 75 -25.55 11.73 15.44
N PHE A 76 -24.73 12.74 15.15
CA PHE A 76 -23.43 12.56 14.52
C PHE A 76 -22.51 11.58 15.27
N PHE A 77 -22.31 11.79 16.58
CA PHE A 77 -21.43 10.91 17.36
C PHE A 77 -22.03 9.52 17.58
N SER A 78 -23.36 9.39 17.63
CA SER A 78 -24.03 8.09 17.72
C SER A 78 -23.87 7.27 16.44
N GLU A 79 -24.03 7.91 15.27
CA GLU A 79 -23.79 7.29 13.96
C GLU A 79 -22.31 6.94 13.80
N LYS A 80 -21.42 7.88 14.15
CA LYS A 80 -19.97 7.65 14.14
C LYS A 80 -19.58 6.44 14.97
N LEU A 81 -20.11 6.31 16.20
CA LEU A 81 -19.79 5.19 17.08
C LEU A 81 -20.23 3.84 16.49
N VAL A 82 -21.41 3.78 15.87
CA VAL A 82 -21.89 2.58 15.18
C VAL A 82 -21.02 2.24 13.97
N SER A 83 -20.64 3.24 13.19
CA SER A 83 -19.74 3.06 12.05
C SER A 83 -18.33 2.63 12.47
N GLN A 84 -17.78 3.20 13.54
CA GLN A 84 -16.50 2.78 14.13
C GLN A 84 -16.56 1.31 14.58
N TYR A 85 -17.62 0.93 15.31
CA TYR A 85 -17.81 -0.46 15.75
C TYR A 85 -17.86 -1.43 14.57
N THR A 86 -18.67 -1.12 13.56
CA THR A 86 -18.85 -1.98 12.38
C THR A 86 -17.54 -2.13 11.61
N ALA A 87 -16.85 -1.02 11.36
CA ALA A 87 -15.58 -1.01 10.65
C ALA A 87 -14.50 -1.78 11.41
N LEU A 88 -14.43 -1.62 12.73
CA LEU A 88 -13.47 -2.32 13.58
C LEU A 88 -13.76 -3.83 13.63
N GLN A 89 -15.03 -4.21 13.77
CA GLN A 89 -15.44 -5.62 13.78
C GLN A 89 -15.09 -6.31 12.45
N ASP A 90 -15.33 -5.65 11.32
CA ASP A 90 -14.96 -6.18 10.01
C ASP A 90 -13.44 -6.32 9.85
N ALA A 91 -12.68 -5.33 10.30
CA ALA A 91 -11.22 -5.37 10.25
C ALA A 91 -10.65 -6.49 11.14
N ILE A 92 -11.18 -6.67 12.36
CA ILE A 92 -10.77 -7.75 13.25
C ILE A 92 -11.18 -9.11 12.68
N ARG A 93 -12.35 -9.23 12.05
CA ARG A 93 -12.75 -10.47 11.37
C ARG A 93 -11.77 -10.83 10.25
N LEU A 94 -11.25 -9.85 9.51
CA LEU A 94 -10.21 -10.08 8.50
C LEU A 94 -8.87 -10.47 9.13
N LEU A 95 -8.53 -9.92 10.29
CA LEU A 95 -7.33 -10.27 11.06
C LEU A 95 -7.39 -11.70 11.62
N GLN A 96 -8.56 -12.13 12.10
CA GLN A 96 -8.79 -13.43 12.74
C GLN A 96 -9.12 -14.55 11.75
N LYS A 97 -9.57 -14.23 10.53
CA LYS A 97 -9.70 -15.24 9.48
C LYS A 97 -8.35 -15.94 9.38
N PRO A 98 -8.29 -17.29 9.51
CA PRO A 98 -7.08 -18.00 9.20
C PRO A 98 -6.68 -17.51 7.82
N LYS A 99 -5.43 -17.11 7.65
CA LYS A 99 -4.87 -16.91 6.33
C LYS A 99 -5.02 -18.25 5.62
N SER A 100 -6.18 -18.51 5.00
CA SER A 100 -6.27 -19.42 3.88
C SER A 100 -5.08 -19.01 3.04
N ALA A 101 -4.15 -19.94 2.85
CA ALA A 101 -2.85 -19.72 2.22
C ALA A 101 -3.04 -19.22 0.78
N VAL A 102 -3.43 -17.97 0.70
CA VAL A 102 -3.54 -17.11 -0.46
C VAL A 102 -2.97 -15.81 0.08
N GLU A 103 -1.70 -15.88 0.48
CA GLU A 103 -0.78 -14.85 0.05
C GLU A 103 -0.89 -14.80 -1.48
N ASN A 104 -1.90 -14.08 -1.99
CA ASN A 104 -1.74 -13.37 -3.24
C ASN A 104 -0.77 -12.22 -2.93
N LYS A 105 0.45 -12.53 -2.50
CA LYS A 105 1.58 -11.86 -3.13
C LYS A 105 1.30 -12.14 -4.60
N PRO A 106 1.06 -11.14 -5.46
CA PRO A 106 1.02 -11.43 -6.88
C PRO A 106 2.25 -12.31 -7.13
N ILE A 107 2.07 -13.51 -7.67
CA ILE A 107 3.21 -14.33 -8.08
C ILE A 107 3.84 -13.49 -9.18
N LEU A 108 4.74 -12.64 -8.71
CA LEU A 108 5.31 -11.59 -9.50
C LEU A 108 6.15 -12.37 -10.49
N ASN A 109 5.81 -12.26 -11.76
CA ASN A 109 6.50 -13.06 -12.76
C ASN A 109 8.00 -12.77 -12.62
N LYS A 110 8.89 -13.72 -12.92
CA LYS A 110 10.34 -13.59 -12.68
C LYS A 110 10.91 -12.23 -13.13
N ARG A 111 10.36 -11.67 -14.21
CA ARG A 111 10.66 -10.33 -14.73
C ARG A 111 10.38 -9.21 -13.73
N ASP A 112 9.21 -9.22 -13.11
CA ASP A 112 8.78 -8.17 -12.21
C ASP A 112 9.48 -8.30 -10.85
N GLN A 113 9.81 -9.53 -10.40
CA GLN A 113 10.69 -9.75 -9.25
C GLN A 113 12.08 -9.17 -9.49
N LEU A 114 12.66 -9.41 -10.67
CA LEU A 114 13.95 -8.86 -11.03
C LEU A 114 13.91 -7.33 -11.09
N ARG A 115 12.82 -6.74 -11.61
CA ARG A 115 12.63 -5.28 -11.61
C ARG A 115 12.64 -4.70 -10.20
N GLN A 116 11.85 -5.29 -9.29
CA GLN A 116 11.82 -4.83 -7.90
C GLN A 116 13.19 -4.98 -7.22
N GLN A 117 13.91 -6.08 -7.48
CA GLN A 117 15.27 -6.26 -6.96
C GLN A 117 16.21 -5.15 -7.45
N ILE A 118 16.14 -4.78 -8.74
CA ILE A 118 16.95 -3.69 -9.31
C ILE A 118 16.55 -2.33 -8.69
N GLU A 119 15.26 -2.07 -8.47
CA GLU A 119 14.79 -0.82 -7.87
C GLU A 119 15.31 -0.59 -6.45
N LEU A 120 15.48 -1.67 -5.69
CA LEU A 120 16.00 -1.66 -4.32
C LEU A 120 17.53 -1.48 -4.25
N LEU A 121 18.25 -1.61 -5.37
CA LEU A 121 19.70 -1.43 -5.38
C LEU A 121 20.09 0.03 -5.13
N PRO A 122 21.22 0.27 -4.42
CA PRO A 122 21.83 1.58 -4.34
C PRO A 122 22.07 2.19 -5.74
N PRO A 123 22.01 3.51 -5.91
CA PRO A 123 22.15 4.17 -7.21
C PRO A 123 23.36 3.72 -8.04
N ARG A 124 24.54 3.57 -7.44
CA ARG A 124 25.75 3.10 -8.14
C ARG A 124 25.65 1.64 -8.62
N GLU A 125 25.07 0.76 -7.81
CA GLU A 125 24.87 -0.66 -8.18
C GLU A 125 23.78 -0.81 -9.25
N LYS A 126 22.71 -0.01 -9.14
CA LYS A 126 21.65 0.08 -10.14
C LYS A 126 22.19 0.50 -11.51
N LEU A 127 23.13 1.45 -11.52
CA LEU A 127 23.81 1.90 -12.74
C LEU A 127 24.59 0.76 -13.42
N VAL A 128 25.34 -0.06 -12.66
CA VAL A 128 26.02 -1.25 -13.19
C VAL A 128 25.03 -2.20 -13.86
N LYS A 129 23.86 -2.43 -13.23
CA LYS A 129 22.81 -3.28 -13.82
C LYS A 129 22.22 -2.72 -15.12
N TYR A 130 22.11 -1.42 -15.24
CA TYR A 130 21.67 -0.81 -16.51
C TYR A 130 22.73 -0.95 -17.60
N TYR A 131 24.02 -0.86 -17.30
CA TYR A 131 25.08 -1.14 -18.28
C TYR A 131 25.11 -2.61 -18.71
N GLU A 132 24.98 -3.56 -17.78
CA GLU A 132 24.86 -4.99 -18.11
C GLU A 132 23.66 -5.23 -19.05
N ALA A 133 22.51 -4.59 -18.76
CA ALA A 133 21.32 -4.69 -19.60
C ALA A 133 21.52 -4.05 -20.98
N LEU A 134 22.22 -2.91 -21.05
CA LEU A 134 22.56 -2.22 -22.30
C LEU A 134 23.45 -3.12 -23.18
N GLN A 135 24.47 -3.75 -22.59
CA GLN A 135 25.34 -4.69 -23.30
C GLN A 135 24.54 -5.87 -23.86
N ALA A 136 23.67 -6.50 -23.06
CA ALA A 136 22.83 -7.59 -23.51
C ALA A 136 21.88 -7.18 -24.65
N LEU A 137 21.39 -5.93 -24.66
CA LEU A 137 20.58 -5.40 -25.75
C LEU A 137 21.39 -5.19 -27.03
N ASN A 138 22.65 -4.74 -26.92
CA ASN A 138 23.56 -4.61 -28.05
C ASN A 138 23.89 -5.96 -28.67
N ASP A 139 24.25 -6.96 -27.85
CA ASP A 139 24.55 -8.32 -28.32
C ASP A 139 23.32 -8.95 -29.03
N LYS A 140 22.13 -8.67 -28.49
CA LYS A 140 20.88 -9.10 -29.10
C LYS A 140 20.64 -8.43 -30.45
N LEU A 141 20.87 -7.12 -30.57
CA LEU A 141 20.75 -6.41 -31.85
C LEU A 141 21.70 -6.99 -32.88
N TYR A 142 22.96 -7.21 -32.52
CA TYR A 142 23.95 -7.83 -33.40
C TYR A 142 23.47 -9.22 -33.90
N THR A 143 22.95 -10.03 -32.99
CA THR A 143 22.40 -11.35 -33.34
C THR A 143 21.20 -11.24 -34.28
N GLN A 144 20.29 -10.30 -34.04
CA GLN A 144 19.11 -10.08 -34.87
C GLN A 144 19.47 -9.55 -36.26
N GLU A 145 20.46 -8.67 -36.37
CA GLU A 145 20.96 -8.16 -37.65
C GLU A 145 21.60 -9.28 -38.47
N ASN A 146 22.38 -10.16 -37.84
CA ASN A 146 22.89 -11.37 -38.48
C ASN A 146 21.76 -12.30 -38.97
N GLN A 147 20.72 -12.50 -38.15
CA GLN A 147 19.55 -13.29 -38.56
C GLN A 147 18.82 -12.66 -39.75
N LEU A 148 18.70 -11.33 -39.77
CA LEU A 148 18.07 -10.61 -40.88
C LEU A 148 18.84 -10.81 -42.19
N ASN A 149 20.17 -10.74 -42.14
CA ASN A 149 21.05 -10.97 -43.29
C ASN A 149 20.96 -12.41 -43.84
N LEU A 150 20.71 -13.38 -42.97
CA LEU A 150 20.58 -14.80 -43.32
C LEU A 150 19.14 -15.22 -43.69
N ALA A 151 18.15 -14.34 -43.52
CA ALA A 151 16.75 -14.67 -43.74
C ALA A 151 16.42 -14.78 -45.25
N SER A 152 15.82 -15.90 -45.64
CA SER A 152 15.51 -16.20 -47.05
C SER A 152 14.12 -15.75 -47.49
N SER A 153 13.19 -15.50 -46.56
CA SER A 153 11.80 -15.12 -46.85
C SER A 153 11.49 -13.71 -46.38
N ASP A 154 10.74 -12.95 -47.20
CA ASP A 154 10.29 -11.61 -46.86
C ASP A 154 9.41 -11.57 -45.59
N MET A 155 8.66 -12.64 -45.31
CA MET A 155 7.88 -12.73 -44.08
C MET A 155 8.79 -12.84 -42.85
N GLN A 156 9.86 -13.62 -42.94
CA GLN A 156 10.85 -13.75 -41.87
C GLN A 156 11.63 -12.44 -41.67
N LYS A 157 12.04 -11.79 -42.76
CA LYS A 157 12.71 -10.48 -42.71
C LYS A 157 11.86 -9.45 -41.97
N LYS A 158 10.59 -9.30 -42.35
CA LYS A 158 9.65 -8.38 -41.67
C LYS A 158 9.50 -8.68 -40.17
N ALA A 159 9.40 -9.95 -39.80
CA ALA A 159 9.30 -10.34 -38.39
C ALA A 159 10.57 -9.97 -37.60
N ILE A 160 11.75 -10.19 -38.20
CA ILE A 160 13.05 -9.85 -37.57
C ILE A 160 13.21 -8.33 -37.47
N GLU A 161 12.87 -7.56 -38.52
CA GLU A 161 12.89 -6.10 -38.52
C GLU A 161 12.01 -5.51 -37.41
N GLN A 162 10.82 -6.06 -37.21
CA GLN A 162 9.95 -5.67 -36.08
C GLN A 162 10.63 -5.93 -34.73
N GLN A 163 11.29 -7.08 -34.56
CA GLN A 163 12.01 -7.40 -33.33
C GLN A 163 13.24 -6.53 -33.10
N ILE A 164 13.94 -6.12 -34.17
CA ILE A 164 15.04 -5.16 -34.12
C ILE A 164 14.50 -3.81 -33.65
N ASN A 165 13.40 -3.32 -34.22
CA ASN A 165 12.80 -2.05 -33.82
C ASN A 165 12.37 -2.04 -32.35
N ILE A 166 11.74 -3.12 -31.87
CA ILE A 166 11.40 -3.27 -30.44
C ILE A 166 12.66 -3.24 -29.57
N THR A 167 13.74 -3.91 -30.00
CA THR A 167 14.99 -3.98 -29.23
C THR A 167 15.70 -2.62 -29.21
N LYS A 168 15.69 -1.86 -30.33
CA LYS A 168 16.18 -0.47 -30.40
C LYS A 168 15.44 0.46 -29.44
N GLN A 169 14.11 0.41 -29.41
CA GLN A 169 13.31 1.21 -28.47
C GLN A 169 13.62 0.86 -27.01
N ARG A 170 13.85 -0.41 -26.70
CA ARG A 170 14.25 -0.83 -25.34
C ARG A 170 15.64 -0.32 -24.97
N ARG A 171 16.58 -0.34 -25.92
CA ARG A 171 17.93 0.20 -25.76
C ARG A 171 17.91 1.69 -25.47
N GLU A 172 17.11 2.45 -26.21
CA GLU A 172 16.93 3.89 -26.00
C GLU A 172 16.40 4.20 -24.60
N ARG A 173 15.38 3.48 -24.12
CA ARG A 173 14.88 3.65 -22.74
C ARG A 173 15.94 3.32 -21.69
N CYS A 174 16.80 2.33 -21.96
CA CYS A 174 17.89 1.96 -21.05
C CYS A 174 18.95 3.07 -20.98
N LEU A 175 19.29 3.68 -22.13
CA LEU A 175 20.22 4.81 -22.20
C LEU A 175 19.69 6.03 -21.44
N ASN A 176 18.43 6.39 -21.65
CA ASN A 176 17.82 7.53 -20.93
C ASN A 176 17.78 7.30 -19.41
N ALA A 177 17.58 6.04 -18.98
CA ALA A 177 17.59 5.69 -17.55
C ALA A 177 19.00 5.74 -16.95
N ILE A 178 20.03 5.41 -17.74
CA ILE A 178 21.44 5.56 -17.36
C ILE A 178 21.77 7.04 -17.20
N GLU A 179 21.52 7.85 -18.22
CA GLU A 179 21.82 9.29 -18.25
C GLU A 179 21.21 10.00 -17.03
N LEU A 180 19.92 9.81 -16.77
CA LEU A 180 19.24 10.39 -15.61
C LEU A 180 19.86 9.97 -14.27
N LEU A 181 20.28 8.70 -14.15
CA LEU A 181 20.85 8.17 -12.93
C LEU A 181 22.28 8.68 -12.70
N GLU A 182 23.05 8.84 -13.77
CA GLU A 182 24.38 9.46 -13.74
C GLU A 182 24.30 10.93 -13.34
N GLU A 183 23.39 11.71 -13.95
CA GLU A 183 23.15 13.10 -13.57
C GLU A 183 22.79 13.23 -12.08
N TYR A 184 21.90 12.35 -11.60
CA TYR A 184 21.54 12.31 -10.18
C TYR A 184 22.74 11.99 -9.27
N LEU A 185 23.58 11.03 -9.65
CA LEU A 185 24.77 10.66 -8.89
C LEU A 185 25.79 11.81 -8.83
N VAL A 186 26.03 12.48 -9.95
CA VAL A 186 26.92 13.65 -10.02
C VAL A 186 26.39 14.78 -9.13
N PHE A 187 25.08 15.06 -9.21
CA PHE A 187 24.44 16.05 -8.34
C PHE A 187 24.59 15.68 -6.86
N LYS A 188 24.37 14.41 -6.51
CA LYS A 188 24.48 13.95 -5.13
C LYS A 188 25.91 14.04 -4.60
N ASP A 189 26.90 13.60 -5.37
CA ASP A 189 28.31 13.65 -4.99
C ASP A 189 28.73 15.12 -4.77
N SER A 190 28.24 16.07 -5.58
CA SER A 190 28.52 17.51 -5.39
C SER A 190 27.94 18.13 -4.12
N LEU A 191 26.92 17.52 -3.50
CA LEU A 191 26.33 17.97 -2.23
C LEU A 191 26.99 17.35 -0.99
N GLU A 192 27.73 16.24 -1.17
CA GLU A 192 28.46 15.57 -0.09
C GLU A 192 29.89 16.13 0.07
N ASP A 193 30.38 16.91 -0.92
CA ASP A 193 31.70 17.56 -0.94
C ASP A 193 31.69 19.01 -0.39
N ASP A 194 30.54 19.54 0.06
CA ASP A 194 30.34 20.84 0.76
C ASP A 194 30.17 20.65 2.28
#